data_AF-A0A0S2S0X2-F1
#
_entry.id   AF-A0A0S2S0X2-F1
#
_cell.length_a   1.000
_cell.length_b   1.000
_cell.length_c   1.000
_cell.angle_alpha   90.00
_cell.angle_beta   90.00
_cell.angle_gamma   90.00
#
_symmetry.space_group_name_H-M   'P 1'
#
loop_
_entity.id
_entity.type
_entity.pdbx_description
1 polymer ?
#
loop_
_entity_poly.entity_id
_entity_poly.type
_entity_poly.pdbx_seq_one_letter_code
_entity_poly.pdbx_strand_id
1 'polypeptide(L)'
;MVTTWIISTYFKTALFFYAFVLGTAQLLKLKSYRPLIFPVAFLIYGLWYLIVKNIIFYVKEVLAYWVDWDLTNAFAFPLILLVLHHIRKRISRNNQLT
;
A
#
# COMPACT_ATOMS: atom_id res chain seq x y z
N MET A 1 -21.46 -5.85 18.73
CA MET A 1 -20.20 -6.62 18.55
C MET A 1 -19.93 -6.88 17.06
N VAL A 2 -20.80 -7.56 16.33
CA VAL A 2 -20.58 -7.85 14.88
C VAL A 2 -20.73 -6.62 13.98
N THR A 3 -21.72 -5.76 14.25
CA THR A 3 -22.00 -4.54 13.46
C THR A 3 -20.84 -3.55 13.49
N THR A 4 -20.23 -3.33 14.65
CA THR A 4 -19.07 -2.44 14.80
C THR A 4 -17.86 -2.93 14.01
N TRP A 5 -17.61 -4.24 13.97
CA TRP A 5 -16.51 -4.82 13.20
C TRP A 5 -16.73 -4.65 11.69
N ILE A 6 -17.94 -4.93 11.20
CA ILE A 6 -18.31 -4.75 9.78
C ILE A 6 -18.14 -3.29 9.36
N ILE A 7 -18.66 -2.35 10.14
CA ILE A 7 -18.56 -0.92 9.85
C ILE A 7 -17.09 -0.48 9.84
N SER A 8 -16.31 -0.86 10.84
CA SER A 8 -14.88 -0.50 10.91
C SER A 8 -14.07 -1.07 9.72
N THR A 9 -14.37 -2.30 9.31
CA THR A 9 -13.71 -2.96 8.19
C THR A 9 -14.07 -2.28 6.87
N TYR A 10 -15.35 -1.91 6.70
CA TYR A 10 -15.82 -1.16 5.53
C TYR A 10 -15.11 0.20 5.39
N PHE A 11 -15.01 0.97 6.47
CA PHE A 11 -14.30 2.25 6.42
C PHE A 11 -12.81 2.09 6.14
N LYS A 12 -12.16 1.08 6.74
CA LYS A 12 -10.76 0.75 6.46
C LYS A 12 -10.55 0.39 4.98
N THR A 13 -11.37 -0.48 4.42
CA THR A 13 -11.24 -0.88 3.02
C THR A 13 -11.50 0.27 2.07
N ALA A 14 -12.50 1.12 2.34
CA ALA A 14 -12.77 2.32 1.56
C ALA A 14 -11.58 3.30 1.58
N LEU A 15 -10.97 3.51 2.74
CA LEU A 15 -9.81 4.38 2.90
C LEU A 15 -8.60 3.85 2.12
N PHE A 16 -8.29 2.56 2.26
CA PHE A 16 -7.17 1.94 1.55
C PHE A 16 -7.38 1.89 0.04
N PHE A 17 -8.61 1.62 -0.41
CA PHE A 17 -8.98 1.69 -1.81
C PHE A 17 -8.71 3.09 -2.38
N TYR A 18 -9.19 4.13 -1.71
CA TYR A 18 -8.98 5.51 -2.14
C TYR A 18 -7.49 5.88 -2.16
N ALA A 19 -6.74 5.55 -1.10
CA ALA A 19 -5.31 5.82 -1.02
C ALA A 19 -4.53 5.10 -2.14
N PHE A 20 -4.89 3.86 -2.47
CA PHE A 20 -4.28 3.10 -3.54
C PHE A 20 -4.57 3.70 -4.92
N VAL A 21 -5.83 4.05 -5.21
CA VAL A 21 -6.23 4.68 -6.48
C VAL A 21 -5.57 6.06 -6.65
N LEU A 22 -5.48 6.84 -5.58
CA LEU A 22 -4.79 8.14 -5.60
C LEU A 22 -3.28 7.98 -5.78
N GLY A 23 -2.66 7.06 -5.04
CA GLY A 23 -1.22 6.80 -5.13
C GLY A 23 -0.82 6.27 -6.51
N THR A 24 -1.59 5.34 -7.08
CA THR A 24 -1.36 4.86 -8.45
C THR A 24 -1.55 5.96 -9.49
N ALA A 25 -2.55 6.83 -9.32
CA ALA A 25 -2.71 8.00 -10.19
C ALA A 25 -1.50 8.95 -10.13
N GLN A 26 -0.93 9.17 -8.94
CA GLN A 26 0.28 9.98 -8.76
C GLN A 26 1.53 9.32 -9.38
N LEU A 27 1.70 8.01 -9.18
CA LEU A 27 2.81 7.25 -9.76
C LEU A 27 2.80 7.29 -11.30
N LEU A 28 1.61 7.20 -11.89
CA LEU A 28 1.41 7.27 -13.34
C LEU A 28 1.27 8.71 -13.87
N LYS A 29 1.40 9.73 -13.01
CA LYS A 29 1.29 11.16 -13.34
C LYS A 29 -0.03 11.52 -14.05
N LEU A 30 -1.12 10.87 -13.67
CA LEU A 30 -2.45 11.11 -14.24
C LEU A 30 -3.07 12.38 -13.65
N LYS A 31 -3.74 13.18 -14.49
CA LYS A 31 -4.46 14.40 -14.05
C LYS A 31 -5.64 14.11 -13.11
N SER A 32 -6.21 12.91 -13.17
CA SER A 32 -7.37 12.53 -12.37
C SER A 32 -7.31 11.05 -12.02
N TYR A 33 -7.74 10.72 -10.80
CA TYR A 33 -7.81 9.36 -10.27
C TYR A 33 -9.11 8.62 -10.66
N ARG A 34 -10.13 9.37 -11.13
CA ARG A 34 -11.45 8.84 -11.50
C ARG A 34 -11.43 7.66 -12.49
N PRO A 35 -10.65 7.68 -13.60
CA PRO A 35 -10.64 6.57 -14.53
C PRO A 35 -10.05 5.28 -13.94
N LEU A 36 -9.28 5.36 -12.84
CA LEU A 36 -8.69 4.19 -12.19
C LEU A 36 -9.63 3.52 -11.19
N ILE A 37 -10.68 4.20 -10.74
CA ILE A 37 -11.61 3.66 -9.74
C ILE A 37 -12.23 2.34 -10.24
N PHE A 38 -12.74 2.33 -11.47
CA PHE A 38 -13.38 1.16 -12.05
C PHE A 38 -12.43 -0.04 -12.24
N PRO A 39 -11.29 0.09 -12.93
CA PRO A 39 -10.38 -1.05 -13.13
C PRO A 39 -9.80 -1.57 -11.82
N VAL A 40 -9.48 -0.68 -10.86
CA VAL A 40 -8.96 -1.11 -9.56
C VAL A 40 -10.03 -1.84 -8.74
N ALA A 41 -11.28 -1.35 -8.73
CA ALA A 41 -12.38 -2.03 -8.05
C ALA A 41 -12.62 -3.43 -8.64
N PHE A 42 -12.60 -3.54 -9.96
CA PHE A 42 -12.75 -4.81 -10.65
C PHE A 42 -11.60 -5.78 -10.33
N LEU A 43 -10.36 -5.30 -10.32
CA LEU A 43 -9.18 -6.09 -9.95
C LEU A 43 -9.26 -6.60 -8.51
N ILE A 44 -9.60 -5.74 -7.55
CA ILE A 44 -9.72 -6.12 -6.14
C ILE A 44 -10.81 -7.18 -5.95
N TYR A 45 -11.95 -7.00 -6.62
CA TYR A 45 -13.05 -7.96 -6.57
C TYR A 45 -12.63 -9.33 -7.14
N GLY A 46 -11.96 -9.33 -8.29
CA GLY A 46 -11.45 -10.56 -8.92
C GLY A 46 -10.39 -11.27 -8.06
N LEU A 47 -9.44 -10.50 -7.51
CA LEU A 47 -8.36 -11.03 -6.66
C LEU A 47 -8.91 -11.60 -5.35
N TRP A 48 -9.90 -10.95 -4.74
CA TRP A 48 -10.55 -11.46 -3.53
C TRP A 48 -11.05 -12.89 -3.72
N TYR A 49 -11.76 -13.15 -4.83
CA TYR A 49 -12.30 -14.46 -5.15
C TYR A 49 -11.20 -15.52 -5.36
N LEU A 50 -10.07 -15.14 -5.95
CA LEU A 50 -8.97 -16.07 -6.21
C LEU A 50 -8.16 -16.41 -4.95
N ILE A 51 -7.97 -15.44 -4.05
CA ILE A 51 -7.05 -15.55 -2.91
C ILE A 51 -7.76 -16.16 -1.69
N VAL A 52 -8.99 -15.72 -1.39
CA VAL A 52 -9.64 -16.06 -0.12
C VAL A 52 -10.61 -17.22 -0.30
N LYS A 53 -10.09 -18.44 -0.08
CA LYS A 53 -10.90 -19.67 -0.11
C LYS A 53 -11.82 -19.81 1.11
N ASN A 54 -11.35 -19.41 2.29
CA ASN A 54 -12.10 -19.50 3.55
C ASN A 54 -11.50 -18.51 4.58
N ILE A 55 -12.32 -18.04 5.52
CA ILE A 55 -11.89 -17.22 6.65
C ILE A 55 -10.85 -17.94 7.54
N ILE A 56 -10.90 -19.26 7.68
CA ILE A 56 -9.93 -20.03 8.47
C ILE A 56 -8.53 -19.96 7.83
N PHE A 57 -8.46 -20.03 6.49
CA PHE A 57 -7.21 -19.86 5.75
C PHE A 57 -6.65 -18.45 5.93
N TYR A 58 -7.52 -17.43 5.85
CA TYR A 58 -7.14 -16.05 6.06
C TYR A 58 -6.52 -15.81 7.44
N VAL A 59 -7.17 -16.28 8.50
CA VAL A 59 -6.72 -16.06 9.88
C VAL A 59 -5.41 -16.80 10.20
N LYS A 60 -5.18 -17.98 9.61
CA LYS A 60 -3.93 -18.74 9.88
C LYS A 60 -2.74 -18.24 9.06
N GLU A 61 -2.94 -18.06 7.76
CA GLU A 61 -1.83 -17.75 6.85
C GLU A 61 -1.59 -16.25 6.77
N VAL A 62 -2.62 -15.45 6.52
CA VAL A 62 -2.44 -14.01 6.26
C VAL A 62 -2.02 -13.25 7.51
N LEU A 63 -2.57 -13.57 8.68
CA LEU A 63 -2.16 -12.91 9.93
C LEU A 63 -0.72 -13.25 10.34
N ALA A 64 -0.24 -14.45 10.03
CA ALA A 64 1.14 -14.84 10.34
C ALA A 64 2.15 -13.97 9.56
N TYR A 65 1.90 -13.75 8.27
CA TYR A 65 2.76 -12.91 7.42
C TYR A 65 2.51 -11.39 7.58
N TRP A 66 1.44 -10.98 8.28
CA TRP A 66 1.09 -9.57 8.38
C TRP A 66 2.16 -8.75 9.12
N VAL A 67 2.81 -9.35 10.12
CA VAL A 67 3.90 -8.69 10.86
C VAL A 67 5.13 -8.43 9.98
N ASP A 68 5.51 -9.41 9.16
CA ASP A 68 6.64 -9.26 8.23
C ASP A 68 6.36 -8.19 7.16
N TRP A 69 5.11 -8.15 6.69
CA TRP A 69 4.63 -7.13 5.75
C TRP A 69 4.69 -5.74 6.37
N ASP A 70 4.16 -5.55 7.58
CA ASP A 70 4.15 -4.27 8.27
C ASP A 70 5.57 -3.80 8.60
N LEU A 71 6.45 -4.71 9.02
CA LEU A 71 7.86 -4.39 9.27
C LEU A 71 8.57 -3.90 8.01
N THR A 72 8.33 -4.56 6.86
CA THR A 72 8.90 -4.13 5.59
C THR A 72 8.38 -2.75 5.18
N ASN A 73 7.07 -2.51 5.32
CA ASN A 73 6.49 -1.24 4.91
C ASN A 73 6.87 -0.07 5.84
N ALA A 74 6.84 -0.30 7.16
CA ALA A 74 7.07 0.73 8.16
C ALA A 74 8.56 0.99 8.42
N PHE A 75 9.44 0.01 8.19
CA PHE A 75 10.87 0.15 8.47
C PHE A 75 11.73 0.18 7.21
N ALA A 76 11.52 -0.75 6.27
CA ALA A 76 12.41 -0.85 5.11
C ALA A 76 12.27 0.36 4.16
N PHE A 77 11.04 0.78 3.82
CA PHE A 77 10.84 1.95 2.95
C PHE A 77 11.46 3.25 3.49
N PRO A 78 11.19 3.69 4.74
CA PRO A 78 11.79 4.92 5.25
C PRO A 78 13.31 4.81 5.39
N LEU A 79 13.85 3.64 5.73
CA LEU A 79 15.30 3.45 5.82
C LEU A 79 15.97 3.58 4.44
N ILE A 80 15.38 2.98 3.40
CA ILE A 80 15.86 3.14 2.01
C ILE A 80 15.82 4.62 1.61
N LEU A 81 14.73 5.32 1.89
CA LEU A 81 14.60 6.76 1.61
C LEU A 81 15.67 7.60 2.33
N LEU A 82 15.98 7.29 3.59
CA LEU A 82 17.04 7.95 4.36
C LEU A 82 18.44 7.69 3.78
N VAL A 83 18.72 6.43 3.42
CA VAL A 83 20.00 6.06 2.80
C VAL A 83 20.19 6.79 1.47
N LEU A 84 19.16 6.79 0.61
CA LEU A 84 19.18 7.52 -0.66
C LEU A 84 19.35 9.02 -0.45
N HIS A 85 18.72 9.60 0.58
CA HIS A 85 18.91 11.00 0.92
C HIS A 85 20.37 11.31 1.31
N HIS A 86 20.98 10.49 2.16
CA HIS A 86 22.38 10.65 2.57
C HIS A 86 23.34 10.52 1.38
N ILE A 87 23.11 9.55 0.49
CA ILE A 87 23.90 9.36 -0.73
C ILE A 87 23.78 10.59 -1.63
N ARG A 88 22.55 11.06 -1.91
CA ARG A 88 22.32 12.25 -2.74
C ARG A 88 22.99 13.50 -2.16
N LYS A 89 22.92 13.69 -0.84
CA LYS A 89 23.56 14.82 -0.14
C LYS A 89 25.09 14.76 -0.28
N ARG A 90 25.70 13.57 -0.20
CA ARG A 90 27.14 13.40 -0.42
C ARG A 90 27.55 13.76 -1.85
N ILE A 91 26.81 13.26 -2.85
CA ILE A 91 27.08 13.53 -4.27
C ILE A 91 26.95 15.03 -4.57
N SER A 92 25.87 15.68 -4.12
CA SER A 92 25.66 17.11 -4.34
C SER A 92 26.71 18.00 -3.67
N ARG A 93 27.30 17.56 -2.56
CA ARG A 93 28.38 18.31 -1.87
C ARG A 93 29.73 18.19 -2.60
N ASN A 94 29.98 17.08 -3.28
CA ASN A 94 31.19 16.89 -4.07
C ASN A 94 31.19 17.73 -5.37
N ASN A 95 30.04 17.87 -6.04
CA ASN A 95 29.93 18.69 -7.26
C ASN A 95 30.10 20.21 -7.02
N GLN A 96 30.13 20.67 -5.77
CA GLN A 96 30.39 22.09 -5.44
C GLN A 96 31.87 22.39 -5.16
N LEU A 97 32.72 21.36 -5.11
CA LEU A 97 34.15 21.46 -4.80
C LEU A 97 35.05 21.22 -6.03
N THR A 98 34.45 21.05 -7.21
CA THR A 98 35.09 21.02 -8.53
C THR A 98 34.62 22.22 -9.33
#